data_AF-A0A3N4SQT4-F1
#
_entry.id   AF-A0A3N4SQT4-F1
#
_cell.length_a   1.000
_cell.length_b   1.000
_cell.length_c   1.000
_cell.angle_alpha   90.00
_cell.angle_beta   90.00
_cell.angle_gamma   90.00
#
_symmetry.space_group_name_H-M   'P 1'
#
loop_
_entity.id
_entity.type
_entity.pdbx_description
1 polymer ?
#
loop_
_entity_poly.entity_id
_entity_poly.type
_entity_poly.pdbx_seq_one_letter_code
_entity_poly.pdbx_strand_id
1 'polypeptide(L)'
;MIILDACILRSFSPESSSADLLRAIRTLDAEQVAVPWMVLEELAAQQAIKYRDKFDKAAQAVEALQQVSPWPLKASLGECALADVRAHWRSKWRTVVSEVPTSEVALREAAFREANTLAPCKTVKDVKTGARDAAIWLSAVEYAREHPDETVYFVSANTNDFGSGAPYPSPMSEDIAGLDGRFVHLTSMDEVAARFAEPTTVDEEYAVGILGSPMFRDEVARVSRETLTLPVDGSFSCTVATGLAGERVIVPALGWQTHQVALGGVNNIQTYHIGDHAWCTAIVRWNLGGAVLTSARPELTAWGACSWTTSVLFTPRGAESLLTVLRGETPLPLAEEAFDELKLPLSGSTPLEQSLLAALRSTVLNVNMPRFQEVVRPAESAELRRALIRQLQRNDHSEG
;
A
#
# COMPACT_ATOMS: atom_id res chain seq x y z
N MET A 1 19.16 3.55 13.96
CA MET A 1 17.71 3.89 13.94
C MET A 1 17.47 5.21 13.21
N ILE A 2 16.54 5.23 12.25
CA ILE A 2 16.08 6.43 11.52
C ILE A 2 14.69 6.83 12.04
N ILE A 3 14.56 8.04 12.61
CA ILE A 3 13.31 8.57 13.15
C ILE A 3 12.84 9.75 12.29
N LEU A 4 11.73 9.59 11.59
CA LEU A 4 11.21 10.59 10.65
C LEU A 4 10.19 11.52 11.32
N ASP A 5 10.31 12.81 11.03
CA ASP A 5 9.28 13.81 11.33
C ASP A 5 8.13 13.73 10.30
N ALA A 6 6.94 14.20 10.70
CA ALA A 6 5.78 14.30 9.85
C ALA A 6 6.00 15.19 8.63
N CYS A 7 6.85 16.23 8.71
CA CYS A 7 7.14 17.08 7.55
C CYS A 7 7.82 16.32 6.40
N ILE A 8 8.66 15.33 6.72
CA ILE A 8 9.32 14.46 5.74
C ILE A 8 8.26 13.59 5.07
N LEU A 9 7.44 12.90 5.87
CA LEU A 9 6.40 12.01 5.35
C LEU A 9 5.31 12.75 4.55
N ARG A 10 5.10 14.04 4.80
CA ARG A 10 4.17 14.86 3.99
C ARG A 10 4.70 15.18 2.59
N SER A 11 6.00 15.07 2.35
CA SER A 11 6.59 15.39 1.05
C SER A 11 6.38 14.29 0.00
N PHE A 12 5.92 13.11 0.41
CA PHE A 12 5.67 11.98 -0.48
C PHE A 12 4.46 11.14 -0.04
N SER A 13 3.96 10.26 -0.91
CA SER A 13 2.87 9.33 -0.56
C SER A 13 3.41 7.97 -0.09
N PRO A 14 2.64 7.19 0.68
CA PRO A 14 3.01 5.81 1.03
C PRO A 14 3.25 4.90 -0.18
N GLU A 15 2.79 5.28 -1.38
CA GLU A 15 2.96 4.58 -2.66
C GLU A 15 4.12 5.12 -3.52
N SER A 16 4.90 6.09 -3.02
CA SER A 16 6.01 6.69 -3.76
C SER A 16 7.29 5.85 -3.70
N SER A 17 8.26 6.17 -4.56
CA SER A 17 9.62 5.59 -4.52
C SER A 17 10.35 5.88 -3.21
N SER A 18 10.17 7.06 -2.60
CA SER A 18 10.76 7.38 -1.30
C SER A 18 10.24 6.47 -0.20
N ALA A 19 8.95 6.12 -0.22
CA ALA A 19 8.39 5.15 0.70
C ALA A 19 8.93 3.74 0.43
N ASP A 20 9.15 3.37 -0.83
CA ASP A 20 9.74 2.09 -1.22
C ASP A 20 11.21 1.98 -0.75
N LEU A 21 11.99 3.07 -0.81
CA LEU A 21 13.34 3.12 -0.23
C LEU A 21 13.32 2.84 1.27
N LEU A 22 12.42 3.48 2.03
CA LEU A 22 12.29 3.25 3.47
C LEU A 22 11.88 1.80 3.78
N ARG A 23 10.97 1.23 2.99
CA ARG A 23 10.62 -0.20 3.11
C ARG A 23 11.82 -1.09 2.82
N ALA A 24 12.64 -0.75 1.82
CA ALA A 24 13.84 -1.49 1.49
C ALA A 24 14.83 -1.47 2.66
N ILE A 25 15.19 -0.28 3.17
CA ILE A 25 16.07 -0.14 4.34
C ILE A 25 15.58 -1.00 5.51
N ARG A 26 14.27 -0.96 5.80
CA ARG A 26 13.65 -1.77 6.86
C ARG A 26 13.67 -3.27 6.58
N THR A 27 13.44 -3.68 5.34
CA THR A 27 13.38 -5.10 4.94
C THR A 27 14.75 -5.76 5.04
N LEU A 28 15.80 -4.99 4.78
CA LEU A 28 17.18 -5.47 4.81
C LEU A 28 17.77 -5.53 6.21
N ASP A 29 17.01 -5.12 7.24
CA ASP A 29 17.47 -4.95 8.62
C ASP A 29 18.76 -4.12 8.73
N ALA A 30 19.02 -3.27 7.72
CA ALA A 30 20.18 -2.40 7.67
C ALA A 30 20.05 -1.29 8.72
N GLU A 31 18.84 -0.75 8.84
CA GLU A 31 18.45 0.20 9.87
C GLU A 31 16.95 0.04 10.17
N GLN A 32 16.57 0.27 11.43
CA GLN A 32 15.17 0.45 11.77
C GLN A 32 14.69 1.81 11.27
N VAL A 33 13.54 1.84 10.58
CA VAL A 33 12.87 3.08 10.16
C VAL A 33 11.59 3.24 10.97
N ALA A 34 11.50 4.35 11.70
CA ALA A 34 10.41 4.59 12.62
C ALA A 34 9.92 6.04 12.60
N VAL A 35 8.77 6.26 13.24
CA VAL A 35 8.22 7.59 13.55
C VAL A 35 7.68 7.61 14.96
N PRO A 36 7.73 8.75 15.67
CA PRO A 36 7.00 8.91 16.92
C PRO A 36 5.49 8.71 16.69
N TRP A 37 4.78 8.15 17.66
CA TRP A 37 3.32 7.97 17.61
C TRP A 37 2.59 9.27 17.21
N MET A 38 3.03 10.41 17.74
CA MET A 38 2.46 11.72 17.42
C MET A 38 2.53 12.06 15.92
N VAL A 39 3.54 11.59 15.17
CA VAL A 39 3.63 11.77 13.72
C VAL A 39 2.49 11.03 13.00
N LEU A 40 2.22 9.78 13.39
CA LEU A 40 1.13 9.00 12.79
C LEU A 40 -0.23 9.63 13.08
N GLU A 41 -0.43 10.14 14.29
CA GLU A 41 -1.65 10.87 14.64
C GLU A 41 -1.82 12.15 13.83
N GLU A 42 -0.74 12.92 13.61
CA GLU A 42 -0.82 14.10 12.76
C GLU A 42 -1.23 13.73 11.33
N LEU A 43 -0.54 12.76 10.72
CA LEU A 43 -0.80 12.36 9.33
C LEU A 43 -2.23 11.84 9.16
N ALA A 44 -2.72 11.02 10.09
CA ALA A 44 -4.09 10.51 10.06
C ALA A 44 -5.13 11.62 10.29
N ALA A 45 -4.88 12.53 11.23
CA ALA A 45 -5.79 13.65 11.51
C ALA A 45 -5.91 14.60 10.32
N GLN A 46 -4.80 14.92 9.65
CA GLN A 46 -4.82 15.77 8.45
C GLN A 46 -5.67 15.17 7.32
N GLN A 47 -5.60 13.85 7.11
CA GLN A 47 -6.41 13.18 6.11
C GLN A 47 -7.89 13.13 6.49
N ALA A 48 -8.20 12.93 7.77
CA ALA A 48 -9.58 12.98 8.27
C ALA A 48 -10.20 14.38 8.12
N ILE A 49 -9.43 15.45 8.36
CA ILE A 49 -9.88 16.83 8.12
C ILE A 49 -10.19 17.04 6.64
N LYS A 50 -9.26 16.69 5.74
CA LYS A 50 -9.47 16.78 4.29
C LYS A 50 -10.69 15.99 3.81
N TYR A 51 -10.89 14.80 4.37
CA TYR A 51 -12.05 13.96 4.06
C TYR A 51 -13.35 14.63 4.52
N ARG A 52 -13.42 15.12 5.76
CA ARG A 52 -14.59 15.84 6.28
C ARG A 52 -14.98 17.01 5.38
N ASP A 53 -14.00 17.85 5.02
CA ASP A 53 -14.26 19.02 4.17
C ASP A 53 -14.83 18.63 2.81
N LYS A 54 -14.38 17.50 2.23
CA LYS A 54 -14.92 16.97 0.97
C LYS A 54 -16.31 16.35 1.16
N PHE A 55 -16.52 15.64 2.27
CA PHE A 55 -17.80 15.05 2.61
C PHE A 55 -18.88 16.12 2.79
N ASP A 56 -18.58 17.20 3.53
CA ASP A 56 -19.51 18.30 3.78
C ASP A 56 -19.90 19.01 2.47
N LYS A 57 -18.93 19.21 1.56
CA LYS A 57 -19.19 19.76 0.22
C LYS A 57 -20.05 18.84 -0.63
N ALA A 58 -19.82 17.53 -0.56
CA ALA A 58 -20.66 16.57 -1.27
C ALA A 58 -22.09 16.57 -0.72
N ALA A 59 -22.26 16.66 0.61
CA ALA A 59 -23.57 16.71 1.27
C ALA A 59 -24.36 17.95 0.82
N GLN A 60 -23.71 19.11 0.82
CA GLN A 60 -24.32 20.35 0.33
C GLN A 60 -24.70 20.25 -1.16
N ALA A 61 -23.87 19.63 -2.00
CA ALA A 61 -24.18 19.46 -3.42
C ALA A 61 -25.37 18.52 -3.65
N VAL A 62 -25.47 17.43 -2.89
CA VAL A 62 -26.62 16.50 -2.96
C VAL A 62 -27.90 17.22 -2.53
N GLU A 63 -27.86 17.97 -1.43
CA GLU A 63 -29.00 18.75 -0.93
C GLU A 63 -29.44 19.80 -1.96
N ALA A 64 -28.52 20.58 -2.51
CA ALA A 64 -28.82 21.60 -3.52
C ALA A 64 -29.47 21.00 -4.77
N LEU A 65 -29.00 19.83 -5.22
CA LEU A 65 -29.58 19.14 -6.37
C LEU A 65 -30.98 18.61 -6.06
N GLN A 66 -31.21 18.11 -4.84
CA GLN A 66 -32.54 17.66 -4.39
C GLN A 66 -33.57 18.80 -4.40
N GLN A 67 -33.17 20.03 -4.04
CA GLN A 67 -34.08 21.19 -4.01
C GLN A 67 -34.61 21.61 -5.39
N VAL A 68 -33.83 21.40 -6.45
CA VAL A 68 -34.20 21.81 -7.82
C VAL A 68 -34.71 20.66 -8.69
N SER A 69 -34.57 19.42 -8.22
CA SER A 69 -34.97 18.24 -8.99
C SER A 69 -36.48 18.01 -8.87
N PRO A 70 -37.23 17.94 -9.98
CA PRO A 70 -38.67 17.70 -9.95
C PRO A 70 -39.05 16.24 -9.64
N TRP A 71 -38.07 15.34 -9.56
CA TRP A 71 -38.22 13.95 -9.13
C TRP A 71 -37.27 13.61 -7.98
N PRO A 72 -37.61 12.61 -7.13
CA PRO A 72 -36.73 12.17 -6.05
C PRO A 72 -35.39 11.65 -6.57
N LEU A 73 -34.30 12.12 -5.98
CA LEU A 73 -32.96 11.60 -6.24
C LEU A 73 -32.67 10.41 -5.32
N LYS A 74 -32.04 9.37 -5.87
CA LYS A 74 -31.57 8.20 -5.10
C LYS A 74 -30.15 8.38 -4.52
N ALA A 75 -29.58 9.57 -4.63
CA ALA A 75 -28.26 9.86 -4.07
C ALA A 75 -28.38 10.04 -2.55
N SER A 76 -27.73 9.15 -1.82
CA SER A 76 -27.54 9.25 -0.37
C SER A 76 -26.05 9.10 -0.10
N LEU A 77 -25.49 10.06 0.64
CA LEU A 77 -24.20 9.89 1.27
C LEU A 77 -24.41 9.03 2.52
N GLY A 78 -23.52 8.06 2.75
CA GLY A 78 -23.48 7.33 4.01
C GLY A 78 -23.02 8.22 5.17
N GLU A 79 -22.69 7.63 6.31
CA GLU A 79 -22.16 8.38 7.45
C GLU A 79 -20.73 8.90 7.19
N CYS A 80 -20.40 10.06 7.77
CA CYS A 80 -19.05 10.62 7.73
C CYS A 80 -18.12 9.85 8.68
N ALA A 81 -17.54 8.75 8.18
CA ALA A 81 -16.78 7.78 8.97
C ALA A 81 -15.33 8.24 9.28
N LEU A 82 -15.18 9.32 10.07
CA LEU A 82 -13.86 9.90 10.36
C LEU A 82 -12.93 8.98 11.16
N ALA A 83 -13.46 8.07 11.97
CA ALA A 83 -12.66 7.10 12.71
C ALA A 83 -12.00 6.09 11.77
N ASP A 84 -12.76 5.58 10.79
CA ASP A 84 -12.26 4.62 9.79
C ASP A 84 -11.21 5.25 8.88
N VAL A 85 -11.39 6.52 8.50
CA VAL A 85 -10.39 7.27 7.74
C VAL A 85 -9.07 7.36 8.52
N ARG A 86 -9.11 7.68 9.82
CA ARG A 86 -7.89 7.73 10.64
C ARG A 86 -7.24 6.36 10.77
N ALA A 87 -8.03 5.32 11.04
CA ALA A 87 -7.54 3.95 11.17
C ALA A 87 -6.86 3.48 9.86
N HIS A 88 -7.47 3.75 8.72
CA HIS A 88 -6.92 3.47 7.40
C HIS A 88 -5.55 4.12 7.22
N TRP A 89 -5.43 5.43 7.45
CA TRP A 89 -4.18 6.15 7.23
C TRP A 89 -3.07 5.76 8.21
N ARG A 90 -3.40 5.47 9.48
CA ARG A 90 -2.41 4.89 10.41
C ARG A 90 -1.90 3.54 9.91
N SER A 91 -2.81 2.64 9.53
CA SER A 91 -2.44 1.33 9.00
C SER A 91 -1.59 1.46 7.75
N LYS A 92 -1.93 2.41 6.86
CA LYS A 92 -1.23 2.63 5.61
C LYS A 92 0.21 3.09 5.85
N TRP A 93 0.43 4.05 6.73
CA TRP A 93 1.78 4.51 7.07
C TRP A 93 2.61 3.46 7.81
N ARG A 94 1.99 2.60 8.65
CA ARG A 94 2.69 1.49 9.30
C ARG A 94 3.23 0.42 8.31
N THR A 95 2.73 0.40 7.07
CA THR A 95 3.35 -0.41 6.00
C THR A 95 4.71 0.12 5.55
N VAL A 96 5.05 1.37 5.87
CA VAL A 96 6.32 2.02 5.53
C VAL A 96 7.23 2.05 6.76
N VAL A 97 6.72 2.53 7.88
CA VAL A 97 7.50 2.84 9.09
C VAL A 97 7.00 2.04 10.29
N SER A 98 7.88 1.80 11.24
CA SER A 98 7.51 1.36 12.59
C SER A 98 7.11 2.56 13.47
N GLU A 99 6.51 2.30 14.62
CA GLU A 99 6.09 3.33 15.57
C GLU A 99 7.00 3.31 16.80
N VAL A 100 7.56 4.46 17.16
CA VAL A 100 8.16 4.72 18.46
C VAL A 100 7.07 5.31 19.37
N PRO A 101 6.77 4.69 20.53
CA PRO A 101 5.83 5.26 21.48
C PRO A 101 6.26 6.66 21.91
N THR A 102 5.33 7.61 21.94
CA THR A 102 5.56 8.90 22.59
C THR A 102 5.17 8.76 24.07
N SER A 103 6.12 8.92 24.98
CA SER A 103 5.88 8.73 26.41
C SER A 103 4.94 9.82 26.97
N GLU A 104 4.28 9.51 28.10
CA GLU A 104 3.47 10.51 28.81
C GLU A 104 4.34 11.70 29.27
N VAL A 105 5.61 11.44 29.63
CA VAL A 105 6.55 12.47 30.05
C VAL A 105 6.84 13.42 28.89
N ALA A 106 7.15 12.89 27.70
CA ALA A 106 7.33 13.68 26.49
C ALA A 106 6.09 14.52 26.14
N LEU A 107 4.88 13.95 26.27
CA LEU A 107 3.62 14.70 26.00
C LEU A 107 3.39 15.84 27.01
N ARG A 108 3.63 15.58 28.30
CA ARG A 108 3.49 16.60 29.35
C ARG A 108 4.52 17.71 29.17
N GLU A 109 5.77 17.35 28.90
CA GLU A 109 6.85 18.30 28.66
C GLU A 109 6.60 19.12 27.39
N ALA A 110 6.11 18.49 26.31
CA ALA A 110 5.71 19.19 25.10
C ALA A 110 4.62 20.25 25.36
N ALA A 111 3.58 19.92 26.13
CA ALA A 111 2.55 20.87 26.53
C ALA A 111 3.11 21.99 27.42
N PHE A 112 4.03 21.65 28.34
CA PHE A 112 4.72 22.63 29.18
C PHE A 112 5.56 23.60 28.33
N ARG A 113 6.31 23.10 27.34
CA ARG A 113 7.11 23.92 26.44
C ARG A 113 6.25 24.85 25.59
N GLU A 114 5.11 24.39 25.09
CA GLU A 114 4.19 25.25 24.34
C GLU A 114 3.62 26.36 25.22
N ALA A 115 3.19 26.03 26.45
CA ALA A 115 2.70 27.00 27.41
C ALA A 115 3.74 28.09 27.75
N ASN A 116 5.03 27.74 27.75
CA ASN A 116 6.14 28.63 28.09
C ASN A 116 6.90 29.17 26.87
N THR A 117 6.50 28.81 25.65
CA THR A 117 7.19 29.20 24.40
C THR A 117 8.67 28.78 24.39
N LEU A 118 8.95 27.56 24.86
CA LEU A 118 10.30 26.96 24.87
C LEU A 118 10.50 26.12 23.61
N ALA A 119 11.69 26.18 23.00
CA ALA A 119 11.99 25.48 21.75
C ALA A 119 11.69 23.96 21.82
N PRO A 120 11.15 23.36 20.74
CA PRO A 120 10.86 23.95 19.43
C PRO A 120 9.56 24.76 19.36
N CYS A 121 8.87 24.99 20.48
CA CYS A 121 7.64 25.78 20.51
C CYS A 121 7.92 27.27 20.30
N LYS A 122 6.97 27.96 19.68
CA LYS A 122 7.08 29.38 19.33
C LYS A 122 5.72 30.08 19.36
N THR A 123 5.75 31.41 19.24
CA THR A 123 4.53 32.22 19.09
C THR A 123 4.40 32.65 17.64
N VAL A 124 3.28 32.31 17.00
CA VAL A 124 2.95 32.71 15.63
C VAL A 124 1.65 33.51 15.67
N LYS A 125 1.70 34.79 15.28
CA LYS A 125 0.53 35.70 15.31
C LYS A 125 -0.20 35.68 16.66
N ASP A 126 0.56 35.85 17.74
CA ASP A 126 0.08 35.83 19.13
C ASP A 126 -0.53 34.50 19.62
N VAL A 127 -0.39 33.43 18.83
CA VAL A 127 -0.80 32.07 19.22
C VAL A 127 0.43 31.23 19.52
N LYS A 128 0.49 30.66 20.73
CA LYS A 128 1.53 29.70 21.11
C LYS A 128 1.27 28.37 20.40
N THR A 129 2.31 27.78 19.83
CA THR A 129 2.23 26.53 19.06
C THR A 129 3.55 25.75 19.17
N GLY A 130 3.51 24.48 18.83
CA GLY A 130 4.68 23.62 18.69
C GLY A 130 4.73 22.44 19.65
N ALA A 131 3.70 22.22 20.49
CA ALA A 131 3.65 21.04 21.37
C ALA A 131 3.84 19.74 20.59
N ARG A 132 3.24 19.63 19.40
CA ARG A 132 3.45 18.47 18.53
C ARG A 132 4.92 18.28 18.17
N ASP A 133 5.59 19.34 17.71
CA ASP A 133 6.98 19.28 17.25
C ASP A 133 7.91 19.00 18.44
N ALA A 134 7.58 19.52 19.63
CA ALA A 134 8.25 19.18 20.88
C ALA A 134 8.08 17.70 21.26
N ALA A 135 6.86 17.14 21.14
CA ALA A 135 6.61 15.72 21.43
C ALA A 135 7.37 14.79 20.47
N ILE A 136 7.47 15.16 19.19
CA ILE A 136 8.25 14.44 18.17
C ILE A 136 9.73 14.45 18.53
N TRP A 137 10.28 15.63 18.83
CA TRP A 137 11.67 15.80 19.26
C TRP A 137 12.00 14.99 20.51
N LEU A 138 11.19 15.14 21.55
CA LEU A 138 11.38 14.46 22.83
C LEU A 138 11.29 12.94 22.67
N SER A 139 10.40 12.43 21.82
CA SER A 139 10.34 10.98 21.52
C SER A 139 11.64 10.47 20.89
N ALA A 140 12.23 11.23 19.96
CA ALA A 140 13.50 10.86 19.35
C ALA A 140 14.67 10.88 20.36
N VAL A 141 14.70 11.91 21.22
CA VAL A 141 15.72 12.03 22.28
C VAL A 141 15.57 10.92 23.33
N GLU A 142 14.34 10.64 23.78
CA GLU A 142 14.05 9.55 24.72
C GLU A 142 14.50 8.21 24.14
N TYR A 143 14.13 7.90 22.90
CA TYR A 143 14.60 6.69 22.22
C TYR A 143 16.12 6.61 22.21
N ALA A 144 16.80 7.70 21.83
CA ALA A 144 18.26 7.74 21.81
C ALA A 144 18.84 7.43 23.19
N ARG A 145 18.31 8.02 24.27
CA ARG A 145 18.78 7.78 25.65
C ARG A 145 18.57 6.35 26.11
N GLU A 146 17.46 5.73 25.73
CA GLU A 146 17.14 4.34 26.07
C GLU A 146 17.98 3.32 25.28
N HIS A 147 18.53 3.72 24.14
CA HIS A 147 19.34 2.88 23.25
C HIS A 147 20.75 3.49 23.11
N PRO A 148 21.62 3.37 24.13
CA PRO A 148 22.92 4.05 24.17
C PRO A 148 23.89 3.59 23.07
N ASP A 149 23.75 2.34 22.62
CA ASP A 149 24.63 1.73 21.60
C ASP A 149 24.19 2.04 20.16
N GLU A 150 23.04 2.68 19.98
CA GLU A 150 22.50 3.04 18.67
C GLU A 150 22.80 4.49 18.30
N THR A 151 23.04 4.70 17.00
CA THR A 151 23.00 6.04 16.38
C THR A 151 21.56 6.32 15.94
N VAL A 152 21.03 7.46 16.37
CA VAL A 152 19.69 7.94 16.03
C VAL A 152 19.82 9.04 14.99
N TYR A 153 19.21 8.81 13.84
CA TYR A 153 19.12 9.76 12.74
C TYR A 153 17.74 10.41 12.78
N PHE A 154 17.64 11.60 13.36
CA PHE A 154 16.41 12.39 13.35
C PHE A 154 16.29 13.11 12.00
N VAL A 155 15.23 12.83 11.25
CA VAL A 155 15.05 13.38 9.90
C VAL A 155 13.92 14.39 9.91
N SER A 156 14.23 15.67 9.71
CA SER A 156 13.25 16.75 9.61
C SER A 156 13.73 17.87 8.71
N ALA A 157 12.88 18.23 7.74
CA ALA A 157 13.07 19.41 6.88
C ALA A 157 12.63 20.72 7.55
N ASN A 158 12.11 20.66 8.79
CA ASN A 158 11.64 21.83 9.51
C ASN A 158 12.80 22.59 10.18
N THR A 159 13.59 23.27 9.35
CA THR A 159 14.75 24.05 9.79
C THR A 159 14.40 25.27 10.62
N ASN A 160 13.14 25.72 10.59
CA ASN A 160 12.68 26.83 11.42
C ASN A 160 12.51 26.44 12.88
N ASP A 161 12.07 25.20 13.14
CA ASP A 161 11.75 24.75 14.51
C ASP A 161 12.88 23.91 15.11
N PHE A 162 13.58 23.13 14.28
CA PHE A 162 14.68 22.27 14.73
C PHE A 162 16.07 22.78 14.32
N GLY A 163 16.17 23.83 13.50
CA GLY A 163 17.45 24.23 12.90
C GLY A 163 17.92 23.28 11.80
N SER A 164 19.15 23.49 11.31
CA SER A 164 19.82 22.60 10.34
C SER A 164 20.78 21.62 11.02
N GLY A 165 20.47 21.21 12.26
CA GLY A 165 21.36 20.49 13.15
C GLY A 165 22.00 21.38 14.23
N ALA A 166 23.10 20.90 14.82
CA ALA A 166 23.79 21.59 15.89
C ALA A 166 24.39 22.94 15.45
N PRO A 167 24.41 23.97 16.32
CA PRO A 167 23.92 23.96 17.70
C PRO A 167 22.40 24.17 17.80
N TYR A 168 21.75 23.41 18.69
CA TYR A 168 20.32 23.59 19.00
C TYR A 168 20.08 24.70 20.03
N PRO A 169 18.95 25.42 19.97
CA PRO A 169 18.57 26.37 21.02
C PRO A 169 18.23 25.65 22.33
N SER A 170 18.41 26.32 23.48
CA SER A 170 17.90 25.79 24.76
C SER A 170 16.36 25.76 24.73
N PRO A 171 15.70 24.72 25.28
CA PRO A 171 16.28 23.60 26.04
C PRO A 171 16.70 22.39 25.18
N MET A 172 16.54 22.44 23.85
CA MET A 172 16.86 21.31 22.98
C MET A 172 18.34 20.89 23.03
N SER A 173 19.26 21.84 23.21
CA SER A 173 20.68 21.52 23.43
C SER A 173 20.92 20.72 24.72
N GLU A 174 20.12 20.95 25.76
CA GLU A 174 20.19 20.21 27.02
C GLU A 174 19.57 18.80 26.87
N ASP A 175 18.53 18.68 26.04
CA ASP A 175 17.91 17.39 25.71
C ASP A 175 18.93 16.41 25.09
N ILE A 176 19.81 16.91 24.23
CA ILE A 176 20.81 16.07 23.56
C ILE A 176 22.16 16.02 24.29
N ALA A 177 22.30 16.62 25.47
CA ALA A 177 23.54 16.60 26.22
C ALA A 177 23.96 15.14 26.53
N GLY A 178 25.19 14.76 26.14
CA GLY A 178 25.69 13.39 26.27
C GLY A 178 25.25 12.44 25.15
N LEU A 179 24.55 12.94 24.12
CA LEU A 179 24.25 12.21 22.88
C LEU A 179 25.18 12.61 21.73
N ASP A 180 26.28 13.29 22.05
CA ASP A 180 27.25 13.82 21.09
C ASP A 180 27.78 12.72 20.17
N GLY A 181 27.72 12.97 18.86
CA GLY A 181 28.21 12.06 17.83
C GLY A 181 27.27 10.89 17.48
N ARG A 182 26.18 10.67 18.23
CA ARG A 182 25.21 9.60 17.94
C ARG A 182 23.77 10.07 17.72
N PHE A 183 23.46 11.33 18.01
CA PHE A 183 22.21 11.96 17.57
C PHE A 183 22.48 12.83 16.35
N VAL A 184 22.16 12.32 15.17
CA VAL A 184 22.43 12.95 13.88
C VAL A 184 21.14 13.52 13.31
N HIS A 185 21.18 14.77 12.84
CA HIS A 185 20.02 15.40 12.20
C HIS A 185 20.22 15.48 10.69
N LEU A 186 19.31 14.83 9.96
CA LEU A 186 19.23 14.90 8.50
C LEU A 186 18.05 15.77 8.07
N THR A 187 18.22 16.59 7.04
CA THR A 187 17.20 17.57 6.66
C THR A 187 16.30 17.14 5.50
N SER A 188 16.61 16.01 4.85
CA SER A 188 15.90 15.57 3.65
C SER A 188 15.93 14.04 3.47
N MET A 189 15.04 13.54 2.60
CA MET A 189 15.10 12.15 2.13
C MET A 189 16.33 11.88 1.26
N ASP A 190 16.87 12.90 0.59
CA ASP A 190 18.08 12.76 -0.23
C ASP A 190 19.30 12.51 0.65
N GLU A 191 19.38 13.15 1.82
CA GLU A 191 20.41 12.84 2.82
C GLU A 191 20.26 11.44 3.40
N VAL A 192 19.02 10.98 3.62
CA VAL A 192 18.75 9.59 4.03
C VAL A 192 19.22 8.62 2.95
N ALA A 193 18.87 8.87 1.68
CA ALA A 193 19.33 8.06 0.57
C ALA A 193 20.86 8.07 0.48
N ALA A 194 21.50 9.24 0.47
CA ALA A 194 22.96 9.35 0.40
C ALA A 194 23.68 8.65 1.57
N ARG A 195 23.05 8.61 2.76
CA ARG A 195 23.65 8.00 3.96
C ARG A 195 23.49 6.48 4.01
N PHE A 196 22.39 5.95 3.50
CA PHE A 196 22.01 4.53 3.69
C PHE A 196 21.85 3.74 2.40
N ALA A 197 21.87 4.41 1.25
CA ALA A 197 21.59 3.85 -0.06
C ALA A 197 22.38 4.59 -1.15
N GLU A 198 23.65 4.20 -1.33
CA GLU A 198 24.50 4.80 -2.36
C GLU A 198 23.95 4.45 -3.76
N PRO A 199 23.53 5.43 -4.57
CA PRO A 199 23.03 5.13 -5.91
C PRO A 199 24.10 4.45 -6.75
N THR A 200 23.73 3.39 -7.45
CA THR A 200 24.61 2.68 -8.39
C THR A 200 23.87 2.36 -9.68
N THR A 201 24.60 1.93 -10.70
CA THR A 201 24.02 1.56 -11.99
C THR A 201 24.11 0.06 -12.21
N VAL A 202 22.97 -0.52 -12.60
CA VAL A 202 22.87 -1.88 -13.10
C VAL A 202 22.34 -1.81 -14.51
N ASP A 203 22.81 -2.71 -15.37
CA ASP A 203 22.28 -2.88 -16.71
C ASP A 203 20.77 -3.23 -16.62
N GLU A 204 19.93 -2.35 -17.15
CA GLU A 204 18.47 -2.51 -17.10
C GLU A 204 18.02 -3.79 -17.82
N GLU A 205 18.65 -4.13 -18.95
CA GLU A 205 18.32 -5.35 -19.69
C GLU A 205 18.60 -6.60 -18.85
N TYR A 206 19.71 -6.58 -18.13
CA TYR A 206 20.07 -7.65 -17.20
C TYR A 206 19.06 -7.75 -16.05
N ALA A 207 18.66 -6.63 -15.44
CA ALA A 207 17.66 -6.62 -14.36
C ALA A 207 16.29 -7.15 -14.84
N VAL A 208 15.85 -6.76 -16.04
CA VAL A 208 14.62 -7.29 -16.67
C VAL A 208 14.74 -8.80 -16.92
N GLY A 209 15.89 -9.27 -17.39
CA GLY A 209 16.17 -10.69 -17.58
C GLY A 209 16.01 -11.52 -16.30
N ILE A 210 16.48 -11.00 -15.16
CA ILE A 210 16.33 -11.66 -13.86
C ILE A 210 14.87 -11.65 -13.40
N LEU A 211 14.18 -10.52 -13.49
CA LEU A 211 12.74 -10.39 -13.20
C LEU A 211 11.89 -11.33 -14.05
N GLY A 212 12.33 -11.63 -15.27
CA GLY A 212 11.72 -12.59 -16.17
C GLY A 212 12.07 -14.06 -15.89
N SER A 213 12.96 -14.37 -14.93
CA SER A 213 13.41 -15.74 -14.66
C SER A 213 12.32 -16.62 -14.04
N PRO A 214 12.36 -17.96 -14.24
CA PRO A 214 11.38 -18.87 -13.63
C PRO A 214 11.31 -18.76 -12.10
N MET A 215 12.46 -18.63 -11.44
CA MET A 215 12.55 -18.51 -9.98
C MET A 215 11.74 -17.32 -9.44
N PHE A 216 11.86 -16.14 -10.05
CA PHE A 216 11.08 -14.97 -9.62
C PHE A 216 9.60 -15.06 -9.99
N ARG A 217 9.25 -15.72 -11.11
CA ARG A 217 7.85 -16.01 -11.43
C ARG A 217 7.20 -16.92 -10.40
N ASP A 218 7.92 -17.96 -9.95
CA ASP A 218 7.44 -18.88 -8.91
C ASP A 218 7.23 -18.14 -7.57
N GLU A 219 8.18 -17.27 -7.21
CA GLU A 219 8.08 -16.46 -6.00
C GLU A 219 6.91 -15.47 -6.07
N VAL A 220 6.71 -14.78 -7.20
CA VAL A 220 5.52 -13.92 -7.42
C VAL A 220 4.24 -14.74 -7.38
N ALA A 221 4.24 -15.95 -7.93
CA ALA A 221 3.07 -16.84 -7.88
C ALA A 221 2.75 -17.22 -6.42
N ARG A 222 3.76 -17.44 -5.59
CA ARG A 222 3.61 -17.70 -4.15
C ARG A 222 3.09 -16.48 -3.41
N VAL A 223 3.77 -15.35 -3.54
CA VAL A 223 3.42 -14.10 -2.86
C VAL A 223 2.01 -13.65 -3.26
N SER A 224 1.63 -13.70 -4.53
CA SER A 224 0.27 -13.33 -4.97
C SER A 224 -0.82 -14.20 -4.35
N ARG A 225 -0.57 -15.45 -3.96
CA ARG A 225 -1.57 -16.25 -3.22
C ARG A 225 -1.75 -15.78 -1.78
N GLU A 226 -0.72 -15.19 -1.19
CA GLU A 226 -0.70 -14.74 0.20
C GLU A 226 -1.15 -13.28 0.35
N THR A 227 -0.79 -12.43 -0.62
CA THR A 227 -0.85 -10.97 -0.48
C THR A 227 -1.79 -10.29 -1.45
N LEU A 228 -2.38 -10.99 -2.40
CA LEU A 228 -3.33 -10.38 -3.34
C LEU A 228 -4.64 -10.14 -2.59
N THR A 229 -4.63 -9.05 -1.83
CA THR A 229 -5.70 -8.66 -0.92
C THR A 229 -6.91 -8.31 -1.77
N LEU A 230 -8.01 -9.00 -1.51
CA LEU A 230 -9.30 -8.60 -2.02
C LEU A 230 -9.60 -7.18 -1.47
N PRO A 231 -10.10 -6.25 -2.30
CA PRO A 231 -10.59 -4.94 -1.84
C PRO A 231 -11.65 -5.06 -0.73
N VAL A 232 -12.11 -3.93 -0.17
CA VAL A 232 -13.05 -3.92 0.98
C VAL A 232 -14.37 -4.64 0.67
N ASP A 233 -14.78 -4.65 -0.59
CA ASP A 233 -15.95 -5.40 -1.08
C ASP A 233 -15.68 -6.92 -1.22
N GLY A 234 -14.44 -7.35 -0.95
CA GLY A 234 -13.98 -8.73 -1.03
C GLY A 234 -13.82 -9.25 -2.45
N SER A 235 -13.67 -8.39 -3.47
CA SER A 235 -13.49 -8.86 -4.85
C SER A 235 -12.65 -7.93 -5.73
N PHE A 236 -11.93 -8.47 -6.72
CA PHE A 236 -11.32 -7.66 -7.78
C PHE A 236 -11.78 -8.12 -9.16
N SER A 237 -11.81 -7.22 -10.13
CA SER A 237 -12.21 -7.56 -11.49
C SER A 237 -11.09 -8.30 -12.22
N CYS A 238 -11.42 -9.42 -12.85
CA CYS A 238 -10.51 -10.21 -13.67
C CYS A 238 -11.15 -10.56 -15.01
N THR A 239 -10.32 -10.89 -16.01
CA THR A 239 -10.79 -11.40 -17.30
C THR A 239 -10.95 -12.91 -17.17
N VAL A 240 -12.07 -13.46 -17.60
CA VAL A 240 -12.34 -14.90 -17.61
C VAL A 240 -12.76 -15.31 -19.01
N ALA A 241 -12.26 -16.45 -19.46
CA ALA A 241 -12.74 -17.08 -20.68
C ALA A 241 -14.04 -17.85 -20.39
N THR A 242 -15.09 -17.54 -21.13
CA THR A 242 -16.40 -18.20 -21.05
C THR A 242 -16.69 -18.99 -22.33
N GLY A 243 -17.00 -20.28 -22.16
CA GLY A 243 -17.59 -21.12 -23.21
C GLY A 243 -16.61 -21.73 -24.22
N LEU A 244 -17.17 -22.46 -25.19
CA LEU A 244 -16.45 -23.19 -26.23
C LEU A 244 -15.83 -22.28 -27.32
N ALA A 245 -16.33 -21.06 -27.45
CA ALA A 245 -15.91 -20.10 -28.48
C ALA A 245 -14.78 -19.15 -28.04
N GLY A 246 -14.29 -19.27 -26.79
CA GLY A 246 -13.20 -18.44 -26.28
C GLY A 246 -13.59 -16.98 -25.97
N GLU A 247 -14.89 -16.68 -25.85
CA GLU A 247 -15.35 -15.34 -25.47
C GLU A 247 -14.77 -14.93 -24.10
N ARG A 248 -14.45 -13.65 -23.94
CA ARG A 248 -13.89 -13.10 -22.71
C ARG A 248 -14.86 -12.16 -22.03
N VAL A 249 -15.01 -12.31 -20.73
CA VAL A 249 -15.83 -11.43 -19.91
C VAL A 249 -15.05 -10.96 -18.70
N ILE A 250 -15.35 -9.74 -18.27
CA ILE A 250 -14.81 -9.21 -17.02
C ILE A 250 -15.77 -9.57 -15.89
N VAL A 251 -15.26 -10.26 -14.88
CA VAL A 251 -16.05 -10.71 -13.72
C VAL A 251 -15.32 -10.42 -12.42
N PRO A 252 -16.05 -10.17 -11.31
CA PRO A 252 -15.44 -10.06 -10.00
C PRO A 252 -14.98 -11.44 -9.49
N ALA A 253 -13.71 -11.52 -9.09
CA ALA A 253 -13.08 -12.64 -8.43
C ALA A 253 -13.35 -12.57 -6.92
N LEU A 254 -14.12 -13.52 -6.39
CA LEU A 254 -14.35 -13.72 -4.95
C LEU A 254 -13.24 -14.56 -4.29
N GLY A 255 -12.44 -15.23 -5.09
CA GLY A 255 -11.29 -16.02 -4.67
C GLY A 255 -10.35 -16.22 -5.83
N TRP A 256 -9.05 -16.26 -5.56
CA TRP A 256 -8.00 -16.33 -6.57
C TRP A 256 -6.90 -17.31 -6.14
N GLN A 257 -6.45 -18.14 -7.07
CA GLN A 257 -5.32 -19.03 -6.88
C GLN A 257 -4.41 -18.94 -8.11
N THR A 258 -3.30 -18.21 -7.99
CA THR A 258 -2.32 -18.04 -9.07
C THR A 258 -1.69 -19.37 -9.45
N HIS A 259 -1.72 -19.68 -10.75
CA HIS A 259 -1.13 -20.86 -11.37
C HIS A 259 0.03 -20.49 -12.30
N GLN A 260 -0.12 -19.41 -13.07
CA GLN A 260 0.85 -18.93 -14.04
C GLN A 260 1.17 -17.46 -13.79
N VAL A 261 2.43 -17.10 -14.04
CA VAL A 261 2.91 -15.72 -13.97
C VAL A 261 3.75 -15.45 -15.21
N ALA A 262 3.45 -14.35 -15.88
CA ALA A 262 4.27 -13.80 -16.94
C ALA A 262 4.67 -12.37 -16.60
N LEU A 263 5.85 -11.96 -17.06
CA LEU A 263 6.31 -10.58 -16.92
C LEU A 263 5.61 -9.72 -17.98
N GLY A 264 4.79 -8.77 -17.53
CA GLY A 264 4.04 -7.86 -18.39
C GLY A 264 4.74 -6.51 -18.63
N GLY A 265 5.76 -6.18 -17.85
CA GLY A 265 6.59 -4.99 -18.03
C GLY A 265 7.36 -4.60 -16.76
N VAL A 266 8.46 -3.88 -16.93
CA VAL A 266 9.30 -3.36 -15.84
C VAL A 266 9.57 -1.89 -16.11
N ASN A 267 9.41 -1.05 -15.09
CA ASN A 267 9.66 0.38 -15.14
C ASN A 267 10.39 0.83 -13.87
N ASN A 268 10.98 2.02 -13.93
CA ASN A 268 11.58 2.71 -12.78
C ASN A 268 12.57 1.82 -11.99
N ILE A 269 13.49 1.17 -12.70
CA ILE A 269 14.57 0.41 -12.06
C ILE A 269 15.49 1.42 -11.38
N GLN A 270 15.68 1.27 -10.07
CA GLN A 270 16.64 2.05 -9.30
C GLN A 270 17.56 1.06 -8.59
N THR A 271 18.86 1.35 -8.56
CA THR A 271 19.81 0.48 -7.86
C THR A 271 20.53 1.26 -6.77
N TYR A 272 20.66 0.61 -5.62
CA TYR A 272 21.29 1.15 -4.44
C TYR A 272 22.31 0.15 -3.90
N HIS A 273 23.44 0.65 -3.40
CA HIS A 273 24.29 -0.09 -2.47
C HIS A 273 23.80 0.20 -1.06
N ILE A 274 23.33 -0.85 -0.37
CA ILE A 274 22.92 -0.81 1.03
C ILE A 274 23.79 -1.83 1.75
N GLY A 275 24.70 -1.34 2.60
CA GLY A 275 25.79 -2.16 3.14
C GLY A 275 26.68 -2.70 2.03
N ASP A 276 27.02 -3.99 2.09
CA ASP A 276 27.92 -4.65 1.13
C ASP A 276 27.20 -5.21 -0.11
N HIS A 277 25.90 -4.96 -0.26
CA HIS A 277 25.07 -5.57 -1.29
C HIS A 277 24.45 -4.53 -2.23
N ALA A 278 24.40 -4.87 -3.51
CA ALA A 278 23.64 -4.12 -4.49
C ALA A 278 22.18 -4.62 -4.49
N TRP A 279 21.26 -3.69 -4.36
CA TRP A 279 19.81 -3.92 -4.34
C TRP A 279 19.15 -3.11 -5.44
N CYS A 280 18.20 -3.72 -6.14
CA CYS A 280 17.37 -3.07 -7.14
C CYS A 280 15.96 -2.91 -6.60
N THR A 281 15.37 -1.74 -6.78
CA THR A 281 13.91 -1.56 -6.73
C THR A 281 13.38 -1.42 -8.16
N ALA A 282 12.17 -1.91 -8.41
CA ALA A 282 11.50 -1.74 -9.70
C ALA A 282 9.98 -1.75 -9.55
N ILE A 283 9.29 -1.07 -10.46
CA ILE A 283 7.84 -1.23 -10.63
C ILE A 283 7.62 -2.27 -11.71
N VAL A 284 7.06 -3.41 -11.32
CA VAL A 284 6.87 -4.57 -12.20
C VAL A 284 5.40 -4.85 -12.38
N ARG A 285 4.97 -4.98 -13.63
CA ARG A 285 3.64 -5.46 -13.99
C ARG A 285 3.72 -6.95 -14.27
N TRP A 286 2.96 -7.74 -13.52
CA TRP A 286 2.82 -9.18 -13.69
C TRP A 286 1.48 -9.51 -14.34
N ASN A 287 1.50 -10.38 -15.35
CA ASN A 287 0.29 -10.99 -15.87
C ASN A 287 0.08 -12.30 -15.11
N LEU A 288 -0.95 -12.35 -14.27
CA LEU A 288 -1.26 -13.50 -13.44
C LEU A 288 -2.40 -14.29 -14.10
N GLY A 289 -2.21 -15.58 -14.21
CA GLY A 289 -3.23 -16.53 -14.64
C GLY A 289 -3.54 -17.51 -13.52
N GLY A 290 -4.81 -17.78 -13.25
CA GLY A 290 -5.17 -18.56 -12.07
C GLY A 290 -6.60 -19.10 -12.09
N ALA A 291 -6.86 -19.98 -11.13
CA ALA A 291 -8.22 -20.42 -10.84
C ALA A 291 -8.95 -19.29 -10.09
N VAL A 292 -10.18 -18.99 -10.54
CA VAL A 292 -11.01 -17.95 -9.96
C VAL A 292 -12.36 -18.50 -9.52
N LEU A 293 -12.82 -18.03 -8.36
CA LEU A 293 -14.20 -18.17 -7.92
C LEU A 293 -14.96 -16.90 -8.29
N THR A 294 -16.04 -17.01 -9.06
CA THR A 294 -16.79 -15.83 -9.55
C THR A 294 -18.12 -15.66 -8.82
N SER A 295 -18.58 -14.42 -8.67
CA SER A 295 -19.89 -14.16 -8.04
C SER A 295 -21.09 -14.59 -8.90
N ALA A 296 -20.90 -14.64 -10.23
CA ALA A 296 -21.97 -14.98 -11.17
C ALA A 296 -22.40 -16.45 -11.07
N ARG A 297 -21.45 -17.34 -10.75
CA ARG A 297 -21.66 -18.78 -10.53
C ARG A 297 -20.67 -19.29 -9.48
N PRO A 298 -20.92 -19.07 -8.18
CA PRO A 298 -20.01 -19.47 -7.11
C PRO A 298 -19.76 -20.99 -7.05
N GLU A 299 -20.65 -21.79 -7.63
CA GLU A 299 -20.46 -23.23 -7.80
C GLU A 299 -19.46 -23.59 -8.92
N LEU A 300 -19.15 -22.67 -9.84
CA LEU A 300 -18.22 -22.89 -10.95
C LEU A 300 -16.94 -22.08 -10.75
N THR A 301 -15.85 -22.81 -10.61
CA THR A 301 -14.51 -22.25 -10.72
C THR A 301 -14.14 -22.14 -12.20
N ALA A 302 -13.58 -20.99 -12.60
CA ALA A 302 -13.13 -20.74 -13.96
C ALA A 302 -11.62 -20.43 -13.99
N TRP A 303 -11.06 -20.34 -15.19
CA TRP A 303 -9.72 -19.79 -15.39
C TRP A 303 -9.83 -18.31 -15.71
N GLY A 304 -9.15 -17.51 -14.89
CA GLY A 304 -9.10 -16.08 -15.05
C GLY A 304 -7.67 -15.59 -15.21
N ALA A 305 -7.55 -14.36 -15.69
CA ALA A 305 -6.31 -13.62 -15.72
C ALA A 305 -6.50 -12.18 -15.23
N CYS A 306 -5.47 -11.63 -14.59
CA CYS A 306 -5.39 -10.23 -14.21
C CYS A 306 -3.97 -9.69 -14.40
N SER A 307 -3.86 -8.37 -14.50
CA SER A 307 -2.60 -7.64 -14.39
C SER A 307 -2.42 -7.16 -12.95
N TRP A 308 -1.26 -7.40 -12.37
CA TRP A 308 -0.91 -6.98 -11.02
C TRP A 308 0.40 -6.19 -11.03
N THR A 309 0.32 -4.90 -10.70
CA THR A 309 1.50 -4.03 -10.61
C THR A 309 2.03 -4.02 -9.18
N THR A 310 3.33 -4.28 -9.03
CA THR A 310 4.01 -4.30 -7.72
C THR A 310 5.27 -3.45 -7.76
N SER A 311 5.60 -2.82 -6.62
CA SER A 311 6.98 -2.39 -6.37
C SER A 311 7.72 -3.54 -5.69
N VAL A 312 8.88 -3.90 -6.23
CA VAL A 312 9.69 -5.01 -5.73
C VAL A 312 11.08 -4.53 -5.34
N LEU A 313 11.67 -5.24 -4.38
CA LEU A 313 13.08 -5.17 -4.02
C LEU A 313 13.72 -6.50 -4.38
N PHE A 314 14.85 -6.50 -5.08
CA PHE A 314 15.55 -7.72 -5.44
C PHE A 314 17.07 -7.54 -5.57
N THR A 315 17.81 -8.65 -5.48
CA THR A 315 19.26 -8.66 -5.73
C THR A 315 19.57 -9.09 -7.17
N PRO A 316 20.30 -8.28 -7.96
CA PRO A 316 20.62 -8.61 -9.34
C PRO A 316 21.79 -9.63 -9.46
N ARG A 317 22.54 -9.89 -8.38
CA ARG A 317 23.70 -10.78 -8.39
C ARG A 317 23.73 -11.67 -7.15
N GLY A 318 23.93 -12.97 -7.35
CA GLY A 318 24.15 -13.94 -6.27
C GLY A 318 23.41 -15.27 -6.47
N ALA A 319 23.81 -16.30 -5.72
CA ALA A 319 23.07 -17.57 -5.65
C ALA A 319 21.77 -17.43 -4.83
N GLU A 320 21.65 -16.35 -4.04
CA GLU A 320 20.50 -15.99 -3.22
C GLU A 320 19.78 -14.79 -3.83
N SER A 321 19.37 -14.90 -5.10
CA SER A 321 18.47 -13.92 -5.69
C SER A 321 17.15 -13.94 -4.93
N LEU A 322 16.93 -12.92 -4.11
CA LEU A 322 15.71 -12.74 -3.33
C LEU A 322 14.83 -11.70 -4.02
N LEU A 323 13.52 -11.93 -4.04
CA LEU A 323 12.52 -10.96 -4.49
C LEU A 323 11.53 -10.73 -3.37
N THR A 324 11.41 -9.48 -2.93
CA THR A 324 10.44 -9.04 -1.94
C THR A 324 9.48 -8.07 -2.59
N VAL A 325 8.18 -8.36 -2.51
CA VAL A 325 7.14 -7.41 -2.92
C VAL A 325 6.97 -6.37 -1.81
N LEU A 326 7.38 -5.12 -2.09
CA LEU A 326 7.28 -4.00 -1.15
C LEU A 326 5.84 -3.46 -1.07
N ARG A 327 5.14 -3.45 -2.20
CA ARG A 327 3.72 -3.07 -2.32
C ARG A 327 3.10 -3.66 -3.60
N GLY A 328 1.80 -3.89 -3.57
CA GLY A 328 0.99 -4.26 -4.74
C GLY A 328 -0.20 -3.33 -4.92
N GLU A 329 -0.55 -3.02 -6.16
CA GLU A 329 -1.78 -2.33 -6.53
C GLU A 329 -2.96 -3.31 -6.61
N THR A 330 -4.19 -2.77 -6.68
CA THR A 330 -5.37 -3.59 -6.97
C THR A 330 -5.22 -4.23 -8.36
N PRO A 331 -5.39 -5.55 -8.50
CA PRO A 331 -5.30 -6.19 -9.79
C PRO A 331 -6.38 -5.67 -10.76
N LEU A 332 -6.02 -5.58 -12.02
CA LEU A 332 -6.88 -5.12 -13.10
C LEU A 332 -7.19 -6.26 -14.09
N PRO A 333 -8.33 -6.23 -14.78
CA PRO A 333 -8.60 -7.18 -15.86
C PRO A 333 -7.48 -7.17 -16.90
N LEU A 334 -7.09 -8.36 -17.36
CA LEU A 334 -6.03 -8.50 -18.35
C LEU A 334 -6.58 -8.28 -19.77
N ALA A 335 -5.82 -7.58 -20.61
CA ALA A 335 -6.14 -7.40 -22.03
C ALA A 335 -6.13 -8.74 -22.79
N GLU A 336 -6.85 -8.77 -23.89
CA GLU A 336 -7.08 -9.95 -24.72
C GLU A 336 -5.79 -10.63 -25.18
N GLU A 337 -4.86 -9.86 -25.73
CA GLU A 337 -3.61 -10.38 -26.28
C GLU A 337 -2.75 -11.01 -25.17
N ALA A 338 -2.62 -10.33 -24.03
CA ALA A 338 -1.88 -10.83 -22.88
C ALA A 338 -2.56 -12.04 -22.20
N PHE A 339 -3.87 -12.16 -22.31
CA PHE A 339 -4.62 -13.33 -21.83
C PHE A 339 -4.26 -14.58 -22.63
N ASP A 340 -4.17 -14.47 -23.96
CA ASP A 340 -3.77 -15.60 -24.83
C ASP A 340 -2.34 -16.08 -24.55
N GLU A 341 -1.43 -15.14 -24.28
CA GLU A 341 -0.03 -15.45 -24.01
C GLU A 341 0.18 -16.32 -22.77
N LEU A 342 -0.71 -16.22 -21.77
CA LEU A 342 -0.66 -17.07 -20.59
C LEU A 342 -0.91 -18.54 -20.92
N LYS A 343 -1.68 -18.86 -21.97
CA LYS A 343 -2.06 -20.23 -22.35
C LYS A 343 -2.73 -20.99 -21.20
N LEU A 344 -3.75 -20.36 -20.61
CA LEU A 344 -4.54 -20.98 -19.55
C LEU A 344 -5.30 -22.21 -20.08
N PRO A 345 -5.54 -23.24 -19.24
CA PRO A 345 -6.23 -24.46 -19.68
C PRO A 345 -7.73 -24.19 -19.83
N LEU A 346 -8.13 -23.74 -21.02
CA LEU A 346 -9.52 -23.38 -21.34
C LEU A 346 -10.45 -24.59 -21.55
N SER A 347 -9.90 -25.81 -21.66
CA SER A 347 -10.70 -27.04 -21.84
C SER A 347 -10.00 -28.27 -21.26
N GLY A 348 -10.76 -29.08 -20.49
CA GLY A 348 -10.30 -30.34 -19.90
C GLY A 348 -9.35 -30.13 -18.71
N SER A 349 -9.92 -30.10 -17.49
CA SER A 349 -9.11 -29.88 -16.28
C SER A 349 -8.18 -31.05 -16.01
N THR A 350 -6.87 -30.80 -15.90
CA THR A 350 -5.93 -31.82 -15.42
C THR A 350 -6.20 -32.17 -13.94
N PRO A 351 -5.73 -33.32 -13.42
CA PRO A 351 -5.92 -33.68 -12.01
C PRO A 351 -5.36 -32.64 -11.02
N LEU A 352 -4.25 -31.98 -11.37
CA LEU A 352 -3.68 -30.89 -10.59
C LEU A 352 -4.62 -29.68 -10.55
N GLU A 353 -5.20 -29.33 -11.68
CA GLU A 353 -6.17 -28.24 -11.79
C GLU A 353 -7.42 -28.55 -10.98
N GLN A 354 -7.97 -29.76 -11.06
CA GLN A 354 -9.11 -30.18 -10.23
C GLN A 354 -8.80 -30.06 -8.74
N SER A 355 -7.56 -30.38 -8.33
CA SER A 355 -7.11 -30.25 -6.95
C SER A 355 -7.00 -28.78 -6.51
N LEU A 356 -6.50 -27.89 -7.38
CA LEU A 356 -6.47 -26.44 -7.12
C LEU A 356 -7.88 -25.85 -6.98
N LEU A 357 -8.79 -26.23 -7.86
CA LEU A 357 -10.19 -25.79 -7.81
C LEU A 357 -10.88 -26.28 -6.52
N ALA A 358 -10.59 -27.52 -6.09
CA ALA A 358 -11.11 -28.06 -4.83
C ALA A 358 -10.54 -27.32 -3.61
N ALA A 359 -9.23 -27.02 -3.60
CA ALA A 359 -8.59 -26.27 -2.52
C ALA A 359 -9.18 -24.85 -2.40
N LEU A 360 -9.32 -24.12 -3.50
CA LEU A 360 -9.89 -22.77 -3.50
C LEU A 360 -11.33 -22.76 -2.94
N ARG A 361 -12.17 -23.72 -3.36
CA ARG A 361 -13.53 -23.87 -2.83
C ARG A 361 -13.53 -24.11 -1.33
N SER A 362 -12.65 -25.00 -0.83
CA SER A 362 -12.57 -25.31 0.61
C SER A 362 -12.16 -24.09 1.44
N THR A 363 -11.19 -23.29 0.97
CA THR A 363 -10.72 -22.09 1.66
C THR A 363 -11.82 -21.05 1.78
N VAL A 364 -12.52 -20.75 0.68
CA VAL A 364 -13.59 -19.74 0.69
C VAL A 364 -14.78 -20.17 1.55
N LEU A 365 -15.14 -21.46 1.54
CA LEU A 365 -16.23 -21.98 2.39
C LEU A 365 -15.89 -21.96 3.89
N ASN A 366 -14.61 -22.06 4.25
CA ASN A 366 -14.14 -22.04 5.64
C ASN A 366 -13.95 -20.62 6.21
N VAL A 367 -13.73 -19.61 5.35
CA VAL A 367 -13.75 -18.21 5.76
C VAL A 367 -15.21 -17.81 5.94
N ASN A 368 -15.69 -17.79 7.19
CA ASN A 368 -17.06 -17.47 7.60
C ASN A 368 -17.69 -16.35 6.72
N MET A 369 -18.58 -16.74 5.79
CA MET A 369 -19.25 -15.89 4.80
C MET A 369 -20.48 -15.03 5.24
N PRO A 370 -20.88 -14.86 6.53
CA PRO A 370 -22.11 -14.12 6.87
C PRO A 370 -22.20 -12.69 6.32
N ARG A 371 -21.08 -11.98 6.09
CA ARG A 371 -21.12 -10.60 5.55
C ARG A 371 -21.37 -10.52 4.05
N PHE A 372 -21.15 -11.58 3.29
CA PHE A 372 -21.25 -11.53 1.83
C PHE A 372 -22.69 -11.66 1.32
N GLN A 373 -23.57 -12.31 2.08
CA GLN A 373 -24.99 -12.43 1.70
C GLN A 373 -25.75 -11.10 1.78
N GLU A 374 -25.24 -10.10 2.53
CA GLU A 374 -25.87 -8.78 2.62
C GLU A 374 -25.46 -7.82 1.50
N VAL A 375 -24.31 -8.02 0.84
CA VAL A 375 -23.74 -7.07 -0.13
C VAL A 375 -24.17 -7.38 -1.58
N VAL A 376 -24.43 -8.64 -1.93
CA VAL A 376 -24.94 -8.99 -3.27
C VAL A 376 -26.46 -8.82 -3.31
N ARG A 377 -26.93 -7.61 -3.64
CA ARG A 377 -28.38 -7.38 -3.85
C ARG A 377 -28.88 -8.29 -4.99
N PRO A 378 -30.02 -9.00 -4.82
CA PRO A 378 -30.59 -9.90 -5.83
C PRO A 378 -30.86 -9.28 -7.23
N ALA A 379 -30.88 -7.95 -7.33
CA ALA A 379 -31.23 -7.22 -8.54
C ALA A 379 -30.19 -7.33 -9.67
N GLU A 380 -28.89 -7.27 -9.35
CA GLU A 380 -27.82 -7.35 -10.37
C GLU A 380 -27.68 -8.77 -10.94
N SER A 381 -27.89 -9.79 -10.09
CA SER A 381 -27.94 -11.20 -10.52
C SER A 381 -29.14 -11.48 -11.44
N ALA A 382 -30.28 -10.79 -11.23
CA ALA A 382 -31.46 -10.93 -12.07
C ALA A 382 -31.30 -10.27 -13.46
N GLU A 383 -30.48 -9.22 -13.58
CA GLU A 383 -30.18 -8.61 -14.88
C GLU A 383 -29.18 -9.44 -15.68
N LEU A 384 -28.13 -9.96 -15.03
CA LEU A 384 -27.18 -10.89 -15.64
C LEU A 384 -27.86 -12.19 -16.10
N ARG A 385 -28.76 -12.77 -15.30
CA ARG A 385 -29.59 -13.92 -15.72
C ARG A 385 -30.47 -13.56 -16.93
N ARG A 386 -31.07 -12.37 -16.96
CA ARG A 386 -31.90 -11.93 -18.09
C ARG A 386 -31.09 -11.61 -19.35
N ALA A 387 -29.84 -11.18 -19.22
CA ALA A 387 -28.93 -10.99 -20.35
C ALA A 387 -28.51 -12.35 -20.94
N LEU A 388 -28.16 -13.31 -20.09
CA LEU A 388 -27.74 -14.64 -20.50
C LEU A 388 -28.88 -15.45 -21.15
N ILE A 389 -30.10 -15.39 -20.58
CA ILE A 389 -31.28 -16.03 -21.18
C ILE A 389 -31.57 -15.46 -22.57
N ARG A 390 -31.42 -14.13 -22.75
CA ARG A 390 -31.61 -13.49 -24.06
C ARG A 390 -30.54 -13.91 -25.07
N GLN A 391 -29.31 -14.16 -24.63
CA GLN A 391 -28.23 -14.64 -25.49
C GLN A 391 -28.44 -16.09 -25.92
N LEU A 392 -28.84 -16.97 -24.99
CA LEU A 392 -29.19 -18.36 -25.30
C LEU A 392 -30.38 -18.48 -26.26
N GLN A 393 -31.41 -17.65 -26.08
CA GLN A 393 -32.57 -17.63 -26.98
C GLN A 393 -32.25 -17.12 -28.39
N ARG A 394 -31.20 -16.30 -28.57
CA ARG A 394 -30.75 -15.87 -29.90
C ARG A 394 -30.02 -16.97 -30.66
N ASN A 395 -29.27 -17.82 -29.95
CA ASN A 395 -28.51 -18.91 -30.57
C ASN A 395 -29.41 -20.06 -31.04
N ASP A 396 -30.55 -20.30 -30.37
CA ASP A 396 -31.54 -21.30 -30.80
C ASP A 396 -32.30 -20.91 -32.09
N HIS A 397 -32.21 -19.65 -32.54
CA HIS A 397 -32.90 -19.17 -33.75
C HIS A 397 -31.98 -19.05 -34.98
N SER A 398 -30.70 -19.44 -34.85
CA SER A 398 -29.70 -19.39 -35.94
C SER A 398 -29.36 -20.74 -36.57
N GLU A 399 -30.01 -21.84 -36.18
CA GLU A 399 -29.84 -23.18 -36.78
C GLU A 399 -31.11 -23.69 -37.52
N GLY A 400 -31.94 -22.79 -38.05
CA GLY A 400 -33.13 -23.10 -38.85
C GLY A 400 -33.00 -22.71 -40.30
#